data_AF-A0A945DYT3-F1
#
_entry.id   AF-A0A945DYT3-F1
#
_cell.length_a   1.000
_cell.length_b   1.000
_cell.length_c   1.000
_cell.angle_alpha   90.00
_cell.angle_beta   90.00
_cell.angle_gamma   90.00
#
_symmetry.space_group_name_H-M   'P 1'
#
loop_
_entity.id
_entity.type
_entity.pdbx_description
1 polymer ?
#
loop_
_entity_poly.entity_id
_entity_poly.type
_entity_poly.pdbx_seq_one_letter_code
_entity_poly.pdbx_strand_id
1 'polypeptide(L)' 'WYELSDWNLDGAGLCVSCGTECPGLIENHPGEWGSKRLPILL' A
#
# COMPACT_ATOMS: atom_id res chain seq x y z
N TRP A 1 -13.95 -6.08 -11.95
CA TRP A 1 -13.80 -5.86 -10.51
C TRP A 1 -12.50 -6.53 -10.11
N TYR A 2 -11.56 -5.80 -9.50
CA TYR A 2 -10.33 -6.37 -8.96
C TYR A 2 -10.17 -5.82 -7.55
N GLU A 3 -10.15 -6.73 -6.59
CA GLU A 3 -9.94 -6.42 -5.19
C GLU A 3 -8.53 -6.89 -4.84
N LEU A 4 -7.73 -5.97 -4.31
CA LEU A 4 -6.44 -6.33 -3.73
C LEU A 4 -6.73 -7.05 -2.41
N SER A 5 -6.36 -8.32 -2.31
CA SER A 5 -6.61 -9.13 -1.12
C SER A 5 -5.61 -8.80 -0.01
N ASP A 6 -4.32 -8.94 -0.31
CA ASP A 6 -3.25 -8.84 0.69
C ASP A 6 -2.02 -8.17 0.10
N TRP A 7 -1.35 -7.36 0.91
CA TRP A 7 -0.11 -6.70 0.53
C TRP A 7 1.09 -7.64 0.56
N ASN A 8 1.08 -8.68 1.41
CA ASN A 8 2.23 -9.56 1.65
C ASN A 8 3.53 -8.83 2.04
N LEU A 9 3.39 -7.68 2.71
CA LEU A 9 4.49 -6.91 3.28
C LEU A 9 4.37 -6.87 4.80
N ASP A 10 5.50 -6.89 5.49
CA ASP A 10 5.56 -6.67 6.93
C ASP A 10 5.45 -5.17 7.28
N GLY A 11 5.39 -4.85 8.58
CA GLY A 11 5.29 -3.47 9.07
C GLY A 11 6.52 -2.58 8.76
N ALA A 12 7.61 -3.16 8.27
CA ALA A 12 8.78 -2.43 7.80
C ALA A 12 8.78 -2.25 6.27
N GLY A 13 7.78 -2.77 5.55
CA GLY A 13 7.73 -2.71 4.09
C GLY A 13 8.57 -3.79 3.40
N LEU A 14 8.92 -4.87 4.12
CA LEU A 14 9.66 -6.01 3.57
C LEU A 14 8.69 -7.10 3.11
N CYS A 15 9.00 -7.76 2.00
CA CYS A 15 8.24 -8.90 1.54
C CYS A 15 8.28 -10.05 2.57
N VAL A 16 7.11 -10.56 2.98
CA VAL A 16 7.02 -11.66 3.96
C VAL A 16 7.57 -13.00 3.42
N SER A 17 7.71 -13.14 2.10
CA SER A 17 8.21 -14.37 1.47
C SER A 17 9.71 -14.34 1.17
N CYS A 18 10.30 -13.19 0.87
CA CYS A 18 11.71 -13.11 0.44
C CYS A 18 12.54 -12.05 1.18
N GLY A 19 11.93 -11.23 2.04
CA GLY A 19 12.61 -10.19 2.82
C GLY A 19 13.12 -9.01 1.99
N THR A 20 12.75 -8.91 0.71
CA THR A 20 13.13 -7.77 -0.13
C THR A 20 12.37 -6.53 0.31
N GLU A 21 13.08 -5.42 0.47
CA GLU A 21 12.50 -4.11 0.75
C GLU A 21 11.74 -3.60 -0.47
N CYS A 22 10.46 -3.26 -0.27
CA CYS A 22 9.69 -2.57 -1.29
C CYS A 22 10.08 -1.08 -1.29
N PRO A 23 10.62 -0.54 -2.38
CA PRO A 23 11.00 0.87 -2.44
C PRO A 23 9.76 1.75 -2.34
N GLY A 24 9.71 2.61 -1.30
CA GLY A 24 8.61 3.52 -1.04
C GLY A 24 8.44 3.82 0.45
N LEU A 25 7.60 4.80 0.78
CA LEU A 25 7.15 5.01 2.15
C LEU A 25 5.87 4.18 2.36
N ILE A 26 6.01 3.08 3.09
CA ILE A 26 4.89 2.23 3.47
C ILE A 26 4.62 2.49 4.95
N GLU A 27 3.53 3.16 5.25
CA GLU A 27 3.10 3.35 6.63
C GLU A 27 2.57 2.05 7.21
N ASN A 28 2.83 1.81 8.49
CA ASN A 28 2.36 0.64 9.24
C ASN A 28 0.83 0.54 9.31
N HIS A 29 0.13 1.62 8.99
CA HIS A 29 -1.31 1.74 9.10
C HIS A 29 -1.85 2.26 7.77
N PRO A 30 -2.98 1.74 7.28
CA PRO A 30 -3.67 2.38 6.17
C PRO A 30 -4.07 3.79 6.59
N GLY A 31 -3.61 4.79 5.84
CA GLY A 31 -4.03 6.17 6.06
C GLY A 31 -5.54 6.36 5.83
N GLU A 32 -6.07 7.51 6.24
CA GLU A 32 -7.51 7.82 6.16
C GLU A 32 -8.01 8.19 4.75
N TRP A 33 -7.25 7.87 3.71
CA TRP A 33 -7.55 8.30 2.34
C TRP A 33 -8.94 7.83 1.88
N GLY A 34 -9.26 6.55 2.11
CA GLY A 34 -10.51 5.93 1.72
C GLY A 34 -10.77 5.97 0.20
N SER A 35 -12.00 5.63 -0.22
CA SER A 35 -12.40 5.71 -1.62
C SER A 35 -12.78 7.15 -2.00
N LYS A 36 -11.80 7.97 -2.42
CA LYS A 36 -12.03 9.33 -2.93
C LYS A 36 -11.81 9.41 -4.44
N ARG A 37 -12.73 10.07 -5.15
CA ARG A 37 -12.54 10.50 -6.55
C ARG A 37 -12.28 12.00 -6.55
N LEU A 38 -11.02 12.39 -6.72
CA LEU A 38 -10.67 13.79 -6.88
C LEU A 38 -10.67 14.15 -8.37
N PRO A 39 -11.24 15.31 -8.77
CA PRO A 39 -11.11 15.80 -10.13
C PRO A 39 -9.64 16.11 -10.43
N ILE A 40 -9.18 15.75 -11.63
CA ILE A 40 -7.86 16.16 -12.12
C ILE A 40 -8.02 17.61 -12.59
N LEU A 41 -7.57 18.54 -11.75
CA LEU A 41 -7.41 19.94 -12.13
C LEU A 41 -6.05 20.09 -12.81
N LEU A 42 -6.05 20.69 -13.99
CA LEU A 42 -4.89 20.93 -14.84
C LEU A 42 -4.28 22.30 -14.56
#